data_AF-A0A951F9N4-F1
#
_entry.id   AF-A0A951F9N4-F1
#
_cell.length_a   1.000
_cell.length_b   1.000
_cell.length_c   1.000
_cell.angle_alpha   90.00
_cell.angle_beta   90.00
_cell.angle_gamma   90.00
#
_symmetry.space_group_name_H-M   'P 1'
#
loop_
_entity.id
_entity.type
_entity.pdbx_description
1 polymer ?
#
loop_
_entity_poly.entity_id
_entity_poly.type
_entity_poly.pdbx_seq_one_letter_code
_entity_poly.pdbx_strand_id
1 'polypeptide(L)'
;MSDNVIHGTWLPASRSLFVWGETIEVAARKGRQPRQPRHPFQLAAEQIAEKLEPLLTHDTDAIAYTLTLWLPSINDAPLPSPELLELGASPPADGEVALAPWQVAGLLLPIDAALDLLLRLKAAQGFGVDLWAWHLATLIALRLVARQQVLPGLVREGFQLRAQWLPRLDPETAQQLTALA
;
A
#
# COMPACT_ATOMS: atom_id res chain seq x y z
N MET A 1 -21.26 -0.10 7.68
CA MET A 1 -19.94 0.07 8.33
C MET A 1 -18.99 -0.84 7.56
N SER A 2 -17.87 -0.31 7.09
CA SER A 2 -16.86 -1.15 6.42
C SER A 2 -16.28 -2.14 7.43
N ASP A 3 -16.11 -3.39 7.02
CA ASP A 3 -15.62 -4.55 7.77
C ASP A 3 -14.19 -4.95 7.36
N ASN A 4 -13.52 -4.02 6.68
CA ASN A 4 -12.22 -4.21 6.07
C ASN A 4 -11.46 -2.88 5.97
N VAL A 5 -10.15 -3.03 5.80
CA VAL A 5 -9.19 -1.95 5.62
C VAL A 5 -8.37 -2.24 4.38
N ILE A 6 -8.25 -1.28 3.48
CA ILE A 6 -7.41 -1.35 2.30
C ILE A 6 -6.08 -0.67 2.60
N HIS A 7 -4.99 -1.32 2.21
CA HIS A 7 -3.61 -0.90 2.42
C HIS A 7 -2.89 -0.82 1.07
N GLY A 8 -1.81 -0.03 1.01
CA GLY A 8 -1.05 0.10 -0.23
C GLY A 8 0.41 0.48 -0.06
N THR A 9 1.22 0.02 -1.00
CA THR A 9 2.64 0.37 -1.08
C THR A 9 3.13 0.46 -2.51
N TRP A 10 3.97 1.44 -2.81
CA TRP A 10 4.57 1.60 -4.13
C TRP A 10 5.67 0.55 -4.35
N LEU A 11 5.62 -0.16 -5.47
CA LEU A 11 6.65 -1.10 -5.89
C LEU A 11 7.52 -0.49 -7.00
N PRO A 12 8.76 -0.08 -6.72
CA PRO A 12 9.62 0.58 -7.71
C PRO A 12 9.93 -0.31 -8.93
N ALA A 13 10.04 -1.63 -8.72
CA ALA A 13 10.38 -2.58 -9.77
C ALA A 13 9.29 -2.69 -10.85
N SER A 14 8.01 -2.70 -10.45
CA SER A 14 6.88 -2.75 -11.39
C SER A 14 6.33 -1.37 -11.75
N ARG A 15 6.76 -0.32 -11.03
CA ARG A 15 6.20 1.04 -11.14
C ARG A 15 4.68 1.04 -10.96
N SER A 16 4.24 0.33 -9.94
CA SER A 16 2.82 0.13 -9.64
C SER A 16 2.59 0.32 -8.15
N LEU A 17 1.38 0.74 -7.78
CA LEU A 17 0.92 0.68 -6.41
C LEU A 17 0.36 -0.72 -6.16
N PHE A 18 0.97 -1.47 -5.25
CA PHE A 18 0.39 -2.73 -4.78
C PHE A 18 -0.64 -2.41 -3.70
N VAL A 19 -1.88 -2.82 -3.93
CA VAL A 19 -3.00 -2.63 -3.01
C VAL A 19 -3.47 -3.99 -2.50
N TRP A 20 -3.66 -4.10 -1.19
CA TRP A 20 -4.17 -5.30 -0.53
C TRP A 20 -5.15 -4.91 0.56
N GLY A 21 -5.78 -5.88 1.23
CA GLY A 21 -6.75 -5.55 2.28
C GLY A 21 -6.77 -6.54 3.44
N GLU A 22 -7.18 -6.02 4.58
CA GLU A 22 -7.50 -6.75 5.80
C GLU A 22 -9.01 -6.80 6.02
N THR A 23 -9.53 -7.88 6.61
CA THR A 23 -10.93 -8.04 7.02
C THR A 23 -11.02 -8.74 8.36
N ILE A 24 -12.06 -8.41 9.12
CA ILE A 24 -12.39 -9.08 10.39
C ILE A 24 -12.95 -10.50 10.15
N GLU A 25 -13.40 -10.81 8.94
CA GLU A 25 -13.92 -12.12 8.56
C GLU A 25 -12.76 -13.09 8.27
N VAL A 26 -12.25 -13.73 9.33
CA VAL A 26 -11.15 -14.69 9.20
C VAL A 26 -11.67 -16.01 8.63
N ALA A 27 -11.27 -16.34 7.41
CA ALA A 27 -11.56 -17.64 6.81
C ALA A 27 -10.89 -18.77 7.62
N ALA A 28 -11.64 -19.83 7.93
CA ALA A 28 -11.11 -20.97 8.66
C ALA A 28 -9.95 -21.63 7.91
N ARG A 29 -8.81 -21.82 8.58
CA ARG A 29 -7.61 -22.49 8.04
C ARG A 29 -7.97 -23.93 7.63
N LYS A 30 -8.10 -24.20 6.33
CA LYS A 30 -8.25 -25.57 5.78
C LYS A 30 -6.98 -25.98 5.02
N GLY A 31 -6.34 -27.06 5.45
CA GLY A 31 -5.25 -27.73 4.72
C GLY A 31 -3.86 -27.63 5.33
N ARG A 32 -2.87 -28.21 4.63
CA ARG A 32 -1.46 -28.27 5.02
C ARG A 32 -0.84 -26.88 4.95
N GLN A 33 -0.13 -26.46 6.01
CA GLN A 33 0.52 -25.16 6.02
C GLN A 33 1.58 -25.05 4.91
N PRO A 34 1.47 -24.07 4.01
CA PRO A 34 2.54 -23.77 3.06
C PRO A 34 3.79 -23.30 3.78
N ARG A 35 4.96 -23.37 3.10
CA ARG A 35 6.26 -22.99 3.67
C ARG A 35 6.35 -21.52 4.10
N GLN A 36 5.50 -20.66 3.52
CA GLN A 36 5.25 -19.30 3.97
C GLN A 36 3.75 -19.17 4.22
N PRO A 37 3.34 -18.71 5.42
CA PRO A 37 1.92 -18.63 5.76
C PRO A 37 1.22 -17.51 4.99
N ARG A 38 -0.03 -17.75 4.61
CA ARG A 38 -0.92 -16.70 4.08
C ARG A 38 -1.41 -15.83 5.22
N HIS A 39 -1.56 -14.54 4.96
CA HIS A 39 -2.07 -13.60 5.95
C HIS A 39 -3.51 -13.96 6.33
N PRO A 40 -3.82 -14.16 7.63
CA PRO A 40 -5.12 -14.67 8.07
C PRO A 40 -6.25 -13.65 7.91
N PHE A 41 -5.97 -12.35 7.99
CA PHE A 41 -6.96 -11.28 7.80
C PHE A 41 -7.15 -10.92 6.33
N GLN A 42 -6.63 -11.69 5.39
CA GLN A 42 -6.58 -11.28 3.99
C GLN A 42 -7.98 -11.12 3.37
N LEU A 43 -8.25 -9.95 2.80
CA LEU A 43 -9.39 -9.68 1.93
C LEU A 43 -9.14 -10.24 0.52
N ALA A 44 -10.17 -10.79 -0.14
CA ALA A 44 -10.04 -11.35 -1.48
C ALA A 44 -9.75 -10.26 -2.54
N ALA A 45 -9.00 -10.60 -3.58
CA ALA A 45 -8.61 -9.66 -4.64
C ALA A 45 -9.82 -9.08 -5.39
N GLU A 46 -10.87 -9.87 -5.55
CA GLU A 46 -12.13 -9.48 -6.18
C GLU A 46 -12.86 -8.42 -5.34
N GLN A 47 -12.91 -8.60 -4.02
CA GLN A 47 -13.51 -7.64 -3.09
C GLN A 47 -12.68 -6.34 -3.02
N ILE A 48 -11.35 -6.44 -3.17
CA ILE A 48 -10.50 -5.26 -3.31
C ILE A 48 -10.87 -4.52 -4.60
N ALA A 49 -10.98 -5.21 -5.73
CA ALA A 49 -11.35 -4.59 -7.01
C ALA A 49 -12.70 -3.86 -6.95
N GLU A 50 -13.73 -4.51 -6.40
CA GLU A 50 -15.07 -3.93 -6.19
C GLU A 50 -15.02 -2.64 -5.35
N LYS A 51 -14.17 -2.59 -4.32
CA LYS A 51 -14.01 -1.41 -3.47
C LYS A 51 -13.29 -0.26 -4.16
N LEU A 52 -12.36 -0.58 -5.06
CA LEU A 52 -11.58 0.43 -5.77
C LEU A 52 -12.34 0.98 -6.98
N GLU A 53 -13.21 0.21 -7.61
CA GLU A 53 -14.00 0.60 -8.79
C GLU A 53 -14.55 2.05 -8.74
N PRO A 54 -15.27 2.49 -7.68
CA PRO A 54 -15.83 3.86 -7.64
C PRO A 54 -14.76 4.97 -7.56
N LEU A 55 -13.53 4.63 -7.18
CA LEU A 55 -12.41 5.55 -7.05
C LEU A 55 -11.54 5.63 -8.32
N LEU A 56 -11.82 4.81 -9.32
CA LEU A 56 -11.05 4.72 -10.55
C LEU A 56 -11.82 5.42 -11.69
N THR A 57 -11.12 6.12 -12.58
CA THR A 57 -11.75 6.82 -13.72
C THR A 57 -11.61 6.11 -15.05
N HIS A 58 -10.77 5.08 -15.07
CA HIS A 58 -10.45 4.28 -16.24
C HIS A 58 -10.62 2.81 -15.89
N ASP A 59 -10.99 2.00 -16.89
CA ASP A 59 -10.86 0.55 -16.77
C ASP A 59 -9.40 0.24 -16.45
N THR A 60 -9.19 -0.43 -15.33
CA THR A 60 -7.83 -0.68 -14.85
C THR A 60 -7.32 -1.99 -15.40
N ASP A 61 -6.11 -1.98 -15.96
CA ASP A 61 -5.30 -3.18 -16.16
C ASP A 61 -4.70 -3.65 -14.82
N ALA A 62 -5.51 -3.67 -13.75
CA ALA A 62 -5.09 -4.11 -12.44
C ALA A 62 -4.80 -5.62 -12.48
N ILE A 63 -3.59 -6.00 -12.08
CA ILE A 63 -3.15 -7.40 -12.15
C ILE A 63 -3.14 -8.00 -10.76
N ALA A 64 -3.78 -9.16 -10.61
CA ALA A 64 -3.70 -9.94 -9.39
C ALA A 64 -2.23 -10.32 -9.09
N TYR A 65 -1.77 -10.03 -7.88
CA TYR A 65 -0.37 -10.22 -7.51
C TYR A 65 -0.26 -10.71 -6.06
N THR A 66 0.75 -11.53 -5.78
CA THR A 66 1.06 -11.98 -4.41
C THR A 66 2.41 -11.43 -3.99
N LEU A 67 2.41 -10.69 -2.88
CA LEU A 67 3.61 -10.10 -2.29
C LEU A 67 3.91 -10.76 -0.94
N THR A 68 5.19 -10.92 -0.63
CA THR A 68 5.62 -11.26 0.74
C THR A 68 5.86 -9.96 1.51
N LEU A 69 5.05 -9.71 2.53
CA LEU A 69 5.21 -8.59 3.45
C LEU A 69 5.83 -9.07 4.76
N TRP A 70 6.73 -8.28 5.33
CA TRP A 70 7.23 -8.50 6.68
C TRP A 70 6.39 -7.66 7.63
N LEU A 71 5.55 -8.33 8.42
CA LEU A 71 4.57 -7.67 9.27
C LEU A 71 4.88 -7.95 10.75
N PRO A 72 4.59 -6.99 11.64
CA PRO A 72 4.63 -7.23 13.09
C PRO A 72 3.79 -8.46 13.44
N SER A 73 4.35 -9.38 14.20
CA SER A 73 3.75 -10.66 14.54
C SER A 73 4.05 -11.06 15.99
N ILE A 74 3.11 -11.77 16.62
CA ILE A 74 3.26 -12.41 17.93
C ILE A 74 2.83 -13.88 17.78
N ASN A 75 3.62 -14.82 18.29
CA ASN A 75 3.30 -16.25 18.33
C ASN A 75 2.78 -16.80 16.97
N ASP A 76 3.49 -16.52 15.88
CA ASP A 76 3.13 -16.93 14.50
C ASP A 76 1.76 -16.42 14.01
N ALA A 77 1.28 -15.31 14.55
CA ALA A 77 0.12 -14.56 14.04
C ALA A 77 0.53 -13.10 13.77
N PRO A 78 0.11 -12.51 12.65
CA PRO A 78 0.34 -11.09 12.42
C PRO A 78 -0.54 -10.28 13.37
N LEU A 79 -0.04 -9.12 13.79
CA LEU A 79 -0.86 -8.13 14.48
C LEU A 79 -1.87 -7.56 13.49
N PRO A 80 -3.16 -7.46 13.84
CA PRO A 80 -4.11 -6.65 13.09
C PRO A 80 -3.61 -5.21 12.96
N SER A 81 -3.89 -4.53 11.85
CA SER A 81 -3.65 -3.09 11.78
C SER A 81 -4.47 -2.34 12.84
N PRO A 82 -4.01 -1.17 13.31
CA PRO A 82 -4.78 -0.33 14.22
C PRO A 82 -6.19 -0.05 13.71
N GLU A 83 -6.32 0.22 12.40
CA GLU A 83 -7.61 0.44 11.74
C GLU A 83 -8.49 -0.81 11.77
N LEU A 84 -7.92 -2.02 11.62
CA LEU A 84 -8.69 -3.25 11.73
C LEU A 84 -9.16 -3.53 13.18
N LEU A 85 -8.37 -3.14 14.18
CA LEU A 85 -8.79 -3.19 15.59
C LEU A 85 -9.96 -2.24 15.86
N GLU A 86 -9.96 -1.05 15.28
CA GLU A 86 -11.08 -0.10 15.36
C GLU A 86 -12.37 -0.67 14.75
N LEU A 87 -12.25 -1.55 13.75
CA LEU A 87 -13.37 -2.29 13.15
C LEU A 87 -13.80 -3.52 13.96
N GLY A 88 -13.15 -3.81 15.09
CA GLY A 88 -13.53 -4.88 16.02
C GLY A 88 -12.78 -6.19 15.83
N ALA A 89 -11.62 -6.19 15.17
CA ALA A 89 -10.74 -7.36 15.20
C ALA A 89 -10.33 -7.71 16.64
N SER A 90 -10.16 -9.01 16.90
CA SER A 90 -9.68 -9.45 18.21
C SER A 90 -8.26 -8.93 18.45
N PRO A 91 -7.96 -8.40 19.65
CA PRO A 91 -6.62 -7.96 19.96
C PRO A 91 -5.64 -9.15 19.90
N PRO A 92 -4.37 -8.90 19.54
CA PRO A 92 -3.35 -9.95 19.54
C PRO A 92 -3.15 -10.48 20.97
N ALA A 93 -2.68 -11.72 21.07
CA ALA A 93 -2.26 -12.28 22.36
C ALA A 93 -1.03 -11.53 22.91
N ASP A 94 -0.81 -11.61 24.22
CA ASP A 94 0.41 -11.08 24.84
C ASP A 94 1.64 -11.84 24.34
N GLY A 95 2.72 -11.09 24.07
CA GLY A 95 3.99 -11.66 23.63
C GLY A 95 4.97 -10.64 23.09
N GLU A 96 6.16 -11.10 22.70
CA GLU A 96 7.18 -10.28 22.06
C GLU A 96 6.84 -10.06 20.58
N VAL A 97 6.89 -8.81 20.13
CA VAL A 97 6.63 -8.45 18.74
C VAL A 97 7.90 -8.66 17.93
N ALA A 98 7.81 -9.47 16.87
CA ALA A 98 8.86 -9.65 15.88
C ALA A 98 8.30 -9.54 14.46
N LEU A 99 9.15 -9.20 13.49
CA LEU A 99 8.73 -9.25 12.08
C LEU A 99 8.74 -10.69 11.57
N ALA A 100 7.63 -11.10 10.95
CA ALA A 100 7.53 -12.38 10.25
C ALA A 100 7.05 -12.20 8.81
N PRO A 101 7.47 -13.07 7.86
CA PRO A 101 7.06 -12.98 6.47
C PRO A 101 5.67 -13.60 6.26
N TRP A 102 4.80 -12.85 5.58
CA TRP A 102 3.42 -13.24 5.25
C TRP A 102 3.15 -13.08 3.76
N GLN A 103 2.53 -14.09 3.14
CA GLN A 103 2.01 -13.97 1.78
C GLN A 103 0.67 -13.24 1.79
N VAL A 104 0.57 -12.20 0.99
CA VAL A 104 -0.64 -11.39 0.81
C VAL A 104 -0.93 -11.29 -0.67
N ALA A 105 -2.15 -11.64 -1.08
CA ALA A 105 -2.62 -11.35 -2.44
C ALA A 105 -3.36 -10.02 -2.48
N GLY A 106 -3.22 -9.34 -3.61
CA GLY A 106 -3.78 -8.03 -3.87
C GLY A 106 -3.73 -7.71 -5.35
N LEU A 107 -3.76 -6.42 -5.68
CA LEU A 107 -3.78 -5.89 -7.03
C LEU A 107 -2.59 -4.96 -7.26
N LEU A 108 -1.94 -5.07 -8.42
CA LEU A 108 -1.00 -4.06 -8.90
C LEU A 108 -1.78 -3.04 -9.74
N LEU A 109 -1.84 -1.81 -9.25
CA LEU A 109 -2.39 -0.69 -9.98
C LEU A 109 -1.28 0.02 -10.77
N PRO A 110 -1.43 0.18 -12.10
CA PRO A 110 -0.55 1.05 -12.86
C PRO A 110 -0.66 2.50 -12.39
N ILE A 111 0.31 3.33 -12.79
CA ILE A 111 0.47 4.69 -12.23
C ILE A 111 -0.76 5.58 -12.42
N ASP A 112 -1.46 5.47 -13.54
CA ASP A 112 -2.70 6.19 -13.84
C ASP A 112 -3.82 5.80 -12.87
N ALA A 113 -4.09 4.50 -12.71
CA ALA A 113 -5.07 3.99 -11.74
C ALA A 113 -4.68 4.31 -10.28
N ALA A 114 -3.38 4.26 -9.97
CA ALA A 114 -2.87 4.63 -8.66
C ALA A 114 -3.09 6.12 -8.36
N LEU A 115 -2.88 7.01 -9.34
CA LEU A 115 -3.15 8.44 -9.19
C LEU A 115 -4.64 8.71 -8.98
N ASP A 116 -5.51 8.05 -9.75
CA ASP A 116 -6.96 8.15 -9.57
C ASP A 116 -7.38 7.80 -8.14
N LEU A 117 -6.96 6.62 -7.68
CA LEU A 117 -7.21 6.15 -6.33
C LEU A 117 -6.71 7.16 -5.30
N LEU A 118 -5.42 7.49 -5.34
CA LEU A 118 -4.78 8.32 -4.33
C LEU A 118 -5.40 9.71 -4.28
N LEU A 119 -5.76 10.33 -5.41
CA LEU A 119 -6.38 11.65 -5.42
C LEU A 119 -7.83 11.66 -4.93
N ARG A 120 -8.51 10.52 -4.96
CA ARG A 120 -9.92 10.35 -4.56
C ARG A 120 -10.11 9.74 -3.17
N LEU A 121 -9.04 9.44 -2.44
CA LEU A 121 -9.10 8.92 -1.05
C LEU A 121 -9.87 9.82 -0.06
N LYS A 122 -10.21 11.06 -0.43
CA LYS A 122 -10.91 12.02 0.42
C LYS A 122 -12.21 11.42 0.99
N ALA A 123 -12.24 11.30 2.32
CA ALA A 123 -13.41 10.95 3.13
C ALA A 123 -13.92 9.49 3.04
N ALA A 124 -13.16 8.56 2.45
CA ALA A 124 -13.56 7.15 2.42
C ALA A 124 -13.09 6.40 3.68
N GLN A 125 -14.02 5.75 4.37
CA GLN A 125 -13.75 4.87 5.51
C GLN A 125 -13.19 3.53 5.00
N GLY A 126 -12.24 2.93 5.73
CA GLY A 126 -11.65 1.64 5.38
C GLY A 126 -10.38 1.71 4.53
N PHE A 127 -9.61 2.79 4.64
CA PHE A 127 -8.25 2.89 4.10
C PHE A 127 -7.26 3.08 5.25
N GLY A 128 -6.16 2.32 5.23
CA GLY A 128 -5.08 2.42 6.21
C GLY A 128 -4.29 3.71 6.09
N VAL A 129 -3.58 4.07 7.17
CA VAL A 129 -2.71 5.25 7.22
C VAL A 129 -1.62 5.25 6.14
N ASP A 130 -1.17 4.07 5.68
CA ASP A 130 -0.20 3.94 4.59
C ASP A 130 -0.70 4.59 3.28
N LEU A 131 -1.95 4.37 2.88
CA LEU A 131 -2.54 4.98 1.70
C LEU A 131 -2.72 6.48 1.86
N TRP A 132 -2.97 6.97 3.08
CA TRP A 132 -2.95 8.40 3.38
C TRP A 132 -1.56 9.01 3.23
N ALA A 133 -0.50 8.30 3.64
CA ALA A 133 0.87 8.74 3.37
C ALA A 133 1.14 8.81 1.86
N TRP A 134 0.67 7.83 1.08
CA TRP A 134 0.78 7.86 -0.38
C TRP A 134 -0.07 8.94 -1.06
N HIS A 135 -1.24 9.27 -0.51
CA HIS A 135 -2.03 10.43 -0.92
C HIS A 135 -1.22 11.72 -0.79
N LEU A 136 -0.62 11.95 0.39
CA LEU A 136 0.18 13.13 0.65
C LEU A 136 1.43 13.18 -0.24
N ALA A 137 2.12 12.04 -0.41
CA ALA A 137 3.24 11.92 -1.34
C ALA A 137 2.85 12.30 -2.78
N THR A 138 1.66 11.87 -3.21
CA THR A 138 1.11 12.20 -4.54
C THR A 138 0.84 13.69 -4.69
N LEU A 139 0.22 14.33 -3.68
CA LEU A 139 0.00 15.78 -3.71
C LEU A 139 1.32 16.57 -3.77
N ILE A 140 2.35 16.12 -3.04
CA ILE A 140 3.69 16.72 -3.09
C ILE A 140 4.30 16.56 -4.48
N ALA A 141 4.21 15.37 -5.07
CA ALA A 141 4.74 15.10 -6.41
C ALA A 141 4.05 15.97 -7.47
N LEU A 142 2.73 16.11 -7.43
CA LEU A 142 1.98 16.98 -8.32
C LEU A 142 2.35 18.44 -8.13
N ARG A 143 2.57 18.90 -6.89
CA ARG A 143 3.02 20.27 -6.62
C ARG A 143 4.38 20.55 -7.25
N LEU A 144 5.33 19.61 -7.16
CA LEU A 144 6.65 19.75 -7.78
C LEU A 144 6.54 19.90 -9.29
N VAL A 145 5.70 19.09 -9.94
CA VAL A 145 5.46 19.16 -11.39
C VAL A 145 4.78 20.49 -11.75
N ALA A 146 3.72 20.87 -11.05
CA ALA A 146 2.97 22.10 -11.32
C ALA A 146 3.82 23.37 -11.15
N ARG A 147 4.77 23.36 -10.20
CA ARG A 147 5.72 24.46 -9.96
C ARG A 147 6.98 24.39 -10.82
N GLN A 148 7.09 23.41 -11.72
CA GLN A 148 8.30 23.16 -12.53
C GLN A 148 9.56 23.02 -11.66
N GLN A 149 9.41 22.47 -10.46
CA GLN A 149 10.49 22.18 -9.52
C GLN A 149 11.12 20.82 -9.85
N VAL A 150 11.49 20.63 -11.12
CA VAL A 150 12.14 19.41 -11.62
C VAL A 150 13.34 19.81 -12.50
N LEU A 151 14.42 19.05 -12.42
CA LEU A 151 15.65 19.27 -13.18
C LEU A 151 16.00 18.01 -13.98
N PRO A 152 16.52 18.14 -15.21
CA PRO A 152 17.05 17.00 -15.92
C PRO A 152 18.30 16.49 -15.20
N GLY A 153 18.38 15.19 -14.96
CA GLY A 153 19.51 14.56 -14.30
C GLY A 153 19.84 13.19 -14.88
N LEU A 154 20.98 12.65 -14.46
CA LEU A 154 21.42 11.29 -14.77
C LEU A 154 21.48 10.50 -13.49
N VAL A 155 20.80 9.36 -13.45
CA VAL A 155 20.86 8.40 -12.35
C VAL A 155 21.67 7.19 -12.81
N ARG A 156 22.60 6.74 -11.97
CA ARG A 156 23.41 5.56 -12.25
C ARG A 156 22.67 4.31 -11.79
N GLU A 157 22.42 3.40 -12.72
CA GLU A 157 21.86 2.08 -12.47
C GLU A 157 22.92 1.04 -12.86
N GLY A 158 23.70 0.60 -11.86
CA GLY A 158 24.88 -0.25 -12.08
C GLY A 158 25.93 0.48 -12.93
N PHE A 159 26.18 -0.04 -14.15
CA PHE A 159 27.09 0.58 -15.12
C PHE A 159 26.40 1.49 -16.14
N GLN A 160 25.06 1.55 -16.13
CA GLN A 160 24.29 2.37 -17.06
C GLN A 160 23.96 3.73 -16.45
N LEU A 161 23.85 4.75 -17.31
CA LEU A 161 23.31 6.06 -16.95
C LEU A 161 21.93 6.19 -17.58
N ARG A 162 20.94 6.53 -16.76
CA ARG A 162 19.57 6.77 -17.20
C ARG A 162 19.20 8.23 -16.99
N ALA A 163 18.67 8.88 -18.04
CA ALA A 163 18.09 10.20 -17.92
C ALA A 163 16.81 10.14 -17.08
N GLN A 164 16.70 11.01 -16.09
CA GLN A 164 15.55 11.11 -15.19
C GLN A 164 15.34 12.55 -14.73
N TRP A 165 14.07 12.94 -14.59
CA TRP A 165 13.70 14.17 -13.91
C TRP A 165 13.90 14.02 -12.41
N LEU A 166 14.75 14.87 -11.84
CA LEU A 166 15.03 14.92 -10.41
C LEU A 166 14.22 16.03 -9.75
N PRO A 167 13.62 15.80 -8.57
CA PRO A 167 12.89 16.84 -7.87
C PRO A 167 13.85 17.90 -7.33
N ARG A 168 13.52 19.18 -7.54
CA ARG A 168 14.22 20.32 -6.93
C ARG A 168 13.47 20.74 -5.67
N LEU A 169 13.82 20.12 -4.56
CA LEU A 169 13.16 20.36 -3.27
C LEU A 169 13.58 21.71 -2.68
N ASP A 170 12.60 22.55 -2.35
CA ASP A 170 12.80 23.65 -1.40
C ASP A 170 12.79 23.09 0.04
N PRO A 171 13.27 23.86 1.05
CA PRO A 171 13.34 23.38 2.43
C PRO A 171 11.98 22.93 2.99
N GLU A 172 10.90 23.61 2.62
CA GLU A 172 9.53 23.25 3.05
C GLU A 172 9.11 21.88 2.50
N THR A 173 9.33 21.64 1.20
CA THR A 173 9.01 20.35 0.57
C THR A 173 9.87 19.22 1.12
N ALA A 174 11.16 19.49 1.36
CA ALA A 174 12.05 18.51 1.97
C ALA A 174 11.56 18.11 3.38
N GLN A 175 11.12 19.07 4.20
CA GLN A 175 10.56 18.79 5.52
C GLN A 175 9.27 17.96 5.44
N GLN A 176 8.38 18.28 4.50
CA GLN A 176 7.13 17.53 4.29
C GLN A 176 7.39 16.08 3.86
N LEU A 177 8.39 15.83 3.00
CA LEU A 177 8.77 14.47 2.62
C LEU A 177 9.38 13.68 3.79
N THR A 178 10.22 14.30 4.61
CA THR A 178 10.77 13.65 5.81
C THR A 178 9.68 13.27 6.81
N ALA A 179 8.61 14.06 6.92
CA ALA A 179 7.49 13.74 7.79
C ALA A 179 6.65 12.52 7.32
N LEU A 180 6.87 12.03 6.09
CA LEU A 180 6.24 10.81 5.57
C LEU A 180 7.10 9.54 5.78
N ALA A 181 8.34 9.68 6.25
CA ALA A 181 9.30 8.59 6.46
C ALA A 181 9.37 8.17 7.94
#